data_AF-A0A7W1R0C4-F1
#
_entry.id   AF-A0A7W1R0C4-F1
#
_cell.length_a   1.000
_cell.length_b   1.000
_cell.length_c   1.000
_cell.angle_alpha   90.00
_cell.angle_beta   90.00
_cell.angle_gamma   90.00
#
_symmetry.space_group_name_H-M   'P 1'
#
loop_
_entity.id
_entity.type
_entity.pdbx_description
1 polymer ?
#
loop_
_entity_poly.entity_id
_entity_poly.type
_entity_poly.pdbx_seq_one_letter_code
_entity_poly.pdbx_strand_id
1 'polypeptide(L)'
;MLVVTGLAFAGPVTTAPVEASPAPRLVIARLQLDVQVASRLETGPMVYYRDEDTVAIAGHRTTRTHPFLHLPDLRPGDAIRFGRTRYVVKRSAIVRPTELWVLRYSGLVLSACHPAGSAKYRYVVFAAKVS
;
A
#
# COMPACT_ATOMS: atom_id res chain seq x y z
N MET A 1 -43.06 -55.02 1.98
CA MET A 1 -41.75 -54.55 1.46
C MET A 1 -41.71 -53.04 1.66
N LEU A 2 -40.89 -52.58 2.60
CA LEU A 2 -40.74 -51.19 3.02
C LEU A 2 -39.73 -50.51 2.08
N VAL A 3 -40.06 -49.36 1.50
CA VAL A 3 -39.02 -48.46 0.94
C VAL A 3 -39.27 -47.07 1.47
N VAL A 4 -38.30 -46.64 2.29
CA VAL A 4 -38.26 -45.36 2.98
C VAL A 4 -37.68 -44.29 2.05
N THR A 5 -38.29 -43.14 2.16
CA THR A 5 -37.93 -41.77 1.79
C THR A 5 -36.42 -41.45 1.72
N GLY A 6 -36.04 -40.66 0.72
CA GLY A 6 -34.77 -39.93 0.70
C GLY A 6 -34.86 -38.68 -0.19
N LEU A 7 -35.26 -37.55 0.38
CA LEU A 7 -35.07 -36.22 -0.22
C LEU A 7 -33.58 -35.86 -0.11
N ALA A 8 -32.89 -35.73 -1.24
CA ALA A 8 -31.58 -35.09 -1.28
C ALA A 8 -31.76 -33.58 -1.44
N PHE A 9 -31.43 -32.82 -0.40
CA PHE A 9 -31.32 -31.37 -0.44
C PHE A 9 -30.12 -30.96 -1.32
N ALA A 10 -30.37 -30.48 -2.53
CA ALA A 10 -29.42 -29.63 -3.25
C ALA A 10 -29.64 -28.19 -2.77
N GLY A 11 -28.93 -27.79 -1.71
CA GLY A 11 -28.88 -26.39 -1.31
C GLY A 11 -28.04 -25.57 -2.31
N PRO A 12 -28.43 -24.33 -2.64
CA PRO A 12 -27.58 -23.46 -3.43
C PRO A 12 -26.33 -23.12 -2.62
N VAL A 13 -25.15 -23.43 -3.16
CA VAL A 13 -23.89 -22.87 -2.66
C VAL A 13 -23.93 -21.38 -2.99
N THR A 14 -24.47 -20.60 -2.06
CA THR A 14 -24.31 -19.16 -2.06
C THR A 14 -22.85 -18.90 -1.75
N THR A 15 -22.03 -18.69 -2.77
CA THR A 15 -20.81 -17.92 -2.61
C THR A 15 -21.24 -16.52 -2.21
N ALA A 16 -21.35 -16.28 -0.89
CA ALA A 16 -21.39 -14.94 -0.37
C ALA A 16 -20.21 -14.17 -0.98
N PRO A 17 -20.38 -12.89 -1.35
CA PRO A 17 -19.23 -12.06 -1.69
C PRO A 17 -18.27 -12.16 -0.51
N VAL A 18 -17.01 -12.54 -0.77
CA VAL A 18 -15.94 -12.36 0.22
C VAL A 18 -15.95 -10.88 0.51
N GLU A 19 -16.50 -10.50 1.66
CA GLU A 19 -16.60 -9.10 2.08
C GLU A 19 -15.19 -8.54 2.01
N ALA A 20 -14.96 -7.63 1.05
CA ALA A 20 -13.63 -7.14 0.77
C ALA A 20 -13.10 -6.51 2.06
N SER A 21 -12.04 -7.11 2.61
CA SER A 21 -11.42 -6.61 3.84
C SER A 21 -11.18 -5.11 3.68
N PRO A 22 -11.52 -4.28 4.69
CA PRO A 22 -11.41 -2.84 4.57
C PRO A 22 -9.99 -2.46 4.14
N ALA A 23 -9.88 -1.47 3.26
CA ALA A 23 -8.60 -1.08 2.70
C ALA A 23 -7.57 -0.82 3.82
N PRO A 24 -6.34 -1.34 3.68
CA PRO A 24 -5.36 -1.24 4.75
C PRO A 24 -5.06 0.23 5.06
N ARG A 25 -4.99 0.55 6.35
CA ARG A 25 -4.61 1.89 6.84
C ARG A 25 -3.09 2.07 6.75
N LEU A 26 -2.65 3.22 6.25
CA LEU A 26 -1.27 3.66 6.22
C LEU A 26 -1.06 4.73 7.30
N VAL A 27 -0.16 4.45 8.25
CA VAL A 27 0.18 5.37 9.34
C VAL A 27 1.67 5.66 9.34
N ILE A 28 2.00 6.96 9.29
CA ILE A 28 3.36 7.47 9.28
C ILE A 28 3.42 8.64 10.26
N ALA A 29 3.78 8.37 11.52
CA ALA A 29 3.75 9.35 12.60
C ALA A 29 4.59 10.60 12.28
N ARG A 30 5.77 10.41 11.69
CA ARG A 30 6.68 11.51 11.29
C ARG A 30 6.03 12.49 10.31
N LEU A 31 5.09 12.02 9.49
CA LEU A 31 4.35 12.84 8.52
C LEU A 31 2.95 13.25 9.01
N GLN A 32 2.59 12.89 10.24
CA GLN A 32 1.22 13.05 10.77
C GLN A 32 0.15 12.44 9.85
N LEU A 33 0.51 11.37 9.13
CA LEU A 33 -0.36 10.70 8.18
C LEU A 33 -1.04 9.51 8.85
N ASP A 34 -2.37 9.50 8.85
CA ASP A 34 -3.18 8.35 9.25
C ASP A 34 -4.43 8.25 8.35
N VAL A 35 -4.33 7.47 7.28
CA VAL A 35 -5.37 7.39 6.23
C VAL A 35 -5.59 5.96 5.75
N GLN A 36 -6.79 5.68 5.24
CA GLN A 36 -7.00 4.45 4.46
C GLN A 36 -6.29 4.59 3.10
N VAL A 37 -5.66 3.51 2.65
CA VAL A 37 -5.15 3.47 1.27
C VAL A 37 -6.34 3.47 0.32
N ALA A 38 -6.29 4.36 -0.67
CA ALA A 38 -7.33 4.54 -1.66
C ALA A 38 -7.16 3.56 -2.83
N SER A 39 -8.25 3.35 -3.57
CA SER A 39 -8.24 2.63 -4.85
C SER A 39 -7.78 3.49 -6.04
N ARG A 40 -7.65 4.81 -5.84
CA ARG A 40 -7.20 5.78 -6.84
C ARG A 40 -6.25 6.78 -6.19
N LEU A 41 -5.18 7.13 -6.89
CA LEU A 41 -4.17 8.09 -6.40
C LEU A 41 -4.77 9.48 -6.10
N GLU A 42 -5.86 9.82 -6.79
CA GLU A 42 -6.54 11.11 -6.68
C GLU A 42 -7.22 11.33 -5.34
N THR A 43 -7.61 10.26 -4.64
CA THR A 43 -8.33 10.31 -3.37
C THR A 43 -7.47 9.89 -2.18
N GLY A 44 -6.20 9.57 -2.40
CA GLY A 44 -5.28 9.19 -1.32
C GLY A 44 -4.08 8.37 -1.80
N PRO A 45 -3.22 7.93 -0.88
CA PRO A 45 -2.14 7.02 -1.22
C PRO A 45 -2.73 5.68 -1.69
N MET A 46 -2.15 5.09 -2.73
CA MET A 46 -2.66 3.87 -3.39
C MET A 46 -1.54 2.85 -3.54
N VAL A 47 -1.85 1.58 -3.29
CA VAL A 47 -0.95 0.47 -3.65
C VAL A 47 -0.98 0.31 -5.17
N TYR A 48 0.16 0.47 -5.83
CA TYR A 48 0.28 0.31 -7.29
C TYR A 48 1.06 -0.93 -7.70
N TYR A 49 1.74 -1.59 -6.75
CA TYR A 49 2.43 -2.85 -6.97
C TYR A 49 2.47 -3.65 -5.67
N ARG A 50 2.31 -4.97 -5.79
CA ARG A 50 2.47 -5.91 -4.69
C ARG A 50 2.87 -7.28 -5.22
N ASP A 51 3.83 -7.90 -4.56
CA ASP A 51 4.13 -9.34 -4.64
C ASP A 51 4.21 -9.93 -3.22
N GLU A 52 4.85 -11.09 -3.06
CA GLU A 52 5.00 -11.77 -1.77
C GLU A 52 5.83 -10.97 -0.75
N ASP A 53 6.83 -10.22 -1.22
CA ASP A 53 7.83 -9.55 -0.39
C ASP A 53 7.73 -8.02 -0.42
N THR A 54 7.16 -7.46 -1.49
CA THR A 54 7.17 -6.04 -1.83
C THR A 54 5.76 -5.47 -1.81
N VAL A 55 5.61 -4.32 -1.15
CA VAL A 55 4.43 -3.47 -1.30
C VAL A 55 4.89 -2.09 -1.73
N ALA A 56 4.40 -1.60 -2.86
CA ALA A 56 4.69 -0.26 -3.33
C ALA A 56 3.44 0.64 -3.29
N ILE A 57 3.58 1.78 -2.62
CA ILE A 57 2.52 2.77 -2.42
C ILE A 57 2.94 4.10 -3.05
N ALA A 58 2.07 4.65 -3.87
CA ALA A 58 2.22 5.97 -4.45
C ALA A 58 1.34 6.96 -3.70
N GLY A 59 1.79 8.20 -3.60
CA GLY A 59 1.01 9.30 -3.06
C GLY A 59 1.42 10.60 -3.73
N HIS A 60 0.46 11.50 -3.92
CA HIS A 60 0.79 12.82 -4.45
C HIS A 60 1.66 13.60 -3.47
N ARG A 61 2.63 14.34 -4.04
CA ARG A 61 3.46 15.28 -3.28
C ARG A 61 2.86 16.68 -3.25
N THR A 62 2.47 17.21 -4.41
CA THR A 62 2.07 18.62 -4.58
C THR A 62 0.74 18.81 -5.31
N THR A 63 0.01 17.73 -5.60
CA THR A 63 -1.36 17.81 -6.11
C THR A 63 -2.35 17.07 -5.19
N ARG A 64 -3.64 17.36 -5.34
CA ARG A 64 -4.76 16.63 -4.70
C ARG A 64 -4.72 16.62 -3.17
N THR A 65 -4.68 15.45 -2.55
CA THR A 65 -4.67 15.26 -1.09
C THR A 65 -3.27 15.37 -0.49
N HIS A 66 -2.22 15.40 -1.32
CA HIS A 66 -0.84 15.64 -0.91
C HIS A 66 -0.28 14.76 0.24
N PRO A 67 -0.65 13.47 0.37
CA PRO A 67 -0.29 12.68 1.56
C PRO A 67 1.22 12.53 1.72
N PHE A 68 1.99 12.69 0.63
CA PHE A 68 3.45 12.55 0.60
C PHE A 68 4.18 13.87 0.34
N LEU A 69 3.55 15.03 0.63
CA LEU A 69 4.20 16.36 0.56
C LEU A 69 5.55 16.37 1.27
N HIS A 70 5.55 15.83 2.48
CA HIS A 70 6.67 15.75 3.41
C HIS A 70 7.42 14.42 3.36
N LEU A 71 7.23 13.58 2.32
CA LEU A 71 7.92 12.29 2.22
C LEU A 71 9.46 12.39 2.36
N PRO A 72 10.13 13.44 1.85
CA PRO A 72 11.56 13.64 2.09
C PRO A 72 11.96 13.93 3.53
N ASP A 73 11.03 14.13 4.46
CA ASP A 73 11.31 14.35 5.89
C ASP A 73 11.48 13.02 6.65
N LEU A 74 11.14 11.90 6.01
CA LEU A 74 11.44 10.57 6.55
C LEU A 74 12.96 10.33 6.63
N ARG A 75 13.38 9.68 7.71
CA ARG A 75 14.76 9.36 8.03
C ARG A 75 14.89 7.86 8.33
N PRO A 76 16.07 7.26 8.13
CA PRO A 76 16.34 5.91 8.60
C PRO A 76 15.95 5.76 10.09
N GLY A 77 15.21 4.71 10.43
CA GLY A 77 14.68 4.49 11.78
C GLY A 77 13.21 4.89 11.97
N ASP A 78 12.65 5.75 11.12
CA ASP A 78 11.23 6.14 11.24
C ASP A 78 10.30 4.93 11.05
N ALA A 79 9.28 4.84 11.90
CA ALA A 79 8.30 3.77 11.85
C ALA A 79 7.16 4.08 10.88
N ILE A 80 6.79 3.07 10.09
CA ILE A 80 5.62 3.09 9.21
C ILE A 80 4.76 1.88 9.55
N ARG A 81 3.44 2.06 9.66
CA ARG A 81 2.49 0.96 9.79
C ARG A 81 1.60 0.89 8.57
N PHE A 82 1.47 -0.29 8.00
CA PHE A 82 0.59 -0.54 6.87
C PHE A 82 -0.26 -1.79 7.15
N GLY A 83 -1.56 -1.58 7.37
CA GLY A 83 -2.44 -2.56 7.96
C GLY A 83 -1.91 -3.01 9.33
N ARG A 84 -1.71 -4.32 9.50
CA ARG A 84 -1.15 -4.94 10.72
C ARG A 84 0.38 -5.00 10.71
N THR A 85 1.03 -4.68 9.59
CA THR A 85 2.48 -4.85 9.43
C THR A 85 3.21 -3.57 9.80
N ARG A 86 4.30 -3.70 10.57
CA ARG A 86 5.22 -2.60 10.90
C ARG A 86 6.43 -2.64 9.98
N TYR A 87 6.88 -1.46 9.57
CA TYR A 87 8.08 -1.24 8.78
C TYR A 87 8.94 -0.16 9.44
N VAL A 88 10.24 -0.19 9.15
CA VAL A 88 11.21 0.82 9.58
C VAL A 88 11.98 1.32 8.36
N VAL A 89 11.98 2.63 8.16
CA VAL A 89 12.68 3.29 7.05
C VAL A 89 14.17 2.94 7.11
N LYS A 90 14.74 2.59 5.95
CA LYS A 90 16.15 2.24 5.81
C LYS A 90 16.92 3.28 5.01
N ARG A 91 16.37 3.71 3.88
CA ARG A 91 17.02 4.69 2.99
C ARG A 91 16.00 5.34 2.07
N SER A 92 16.44 6.39 1.37
CA SER A 92 15.72 6.99 0.26
C SER A 92 16.58 7.04 -1.00
N ALA A 93 15.94 7.27 -2.15
CA ALA A 93 16.60 7.52 -3.43
C ALA A 93 15.77 8.50 -4.27
N ILE A 94 16.44 9.22 -5.17
CA ILE A 94 15.80 9.96 -6.26
C ILE A 94 16.03 9.14 -7.53
N VAL A 95 14.94 8.78 -8.22
CA VAL A 95 14.99 7.92 -9.41
C VAL A 95 14.19 8.53 -10.55
N ARG A 96 14.47 8.12 -11.79
CA ARG A 96 13.59 8.41 -12.92
C ARG A 96 12.29 7.61 -12.84
N PRO A 97 11.17 8.10 -13.40
CA PRO A 97 9.90 7.37 -13.37
C PRO A 97 9.94 5.99 -14.06
N THR A 98 10.91 5.77 -14.95
CA THR A 98 11.11 4.51 -15.68
C THR A 98 12.00 3.50 -14.94
N GLU A 99 12.58 3.87 -13.80
CA GLU A 99 13.45 2.99 -13.02
C GLU A 99 12.64 2.03 -12.15
N LEU A 100 12.25 0.90 -12.73
CA LEU A 100 11.44 -0.13 -12.07
C LEU A 100 12.21 -0.99 -11.06
N TRP A 101 13.53 -0.84 -10.95
CA TRP A 101 14.34 -1.61 -9.99
C TRP A 101 13.90 -1.40 -8.54
N VAL A 102 13.22 -0.29 -8.24
CA VAL A 102 12.67 -0.01 -6.91
C VAL A 102 11.67 -1.06 -6.44
N LEU A 103 11.01 -1.75 -7.37
CA LEU A 103 10.04 -2.83 -7.09
C LEU A 103 10.71 -4.16 -6.73
N ARG A 104 12.04 -4.27 -6.87
CA ARG A 104 12.81 -5.46 -6.46
C ARG A 104 13.20 -5.42 -4.98
N TYR A 105 12.77 -4.41 -4.24
CA TYR A 105 13.08 -4.26 -2.82
C TYR A 105 12.09 -5.04 -1.97
N SER A 106 12.57 -6.06 -1.25
CA SER A 106 11.77 -6.77 -0.24
C SER A 106 11.44 -5.83 0.94
N GLY A 107 10.17 -5.46 1.07
CA GLY A 107 9.66 -4.54 2.07
C GLY A 107 8.63 -3.54 1.52
N LEU A 108 8.58 -2.36 2.12
CA LEU A 108 7.68 -1.28 1.75
C LEU A 108 8.43 -0.21 0.93
N VAL A 109 7.84 0.17 -0.20
CA VAL A 109 8.33 1.22 -1.09
C VAL A 109 7.29 2.34 -1.14
N LEU A 110 7.63 3.53 -0.64
CA LEU A 110 6.80 4.72 -0.78
C LEU A 110 7.37 5.61 -1.88
N SER A 111 6.52 6.13 -2.77
CA SER A 111 6.97 6.97 -3.88
C SER A 111 6.08 8.17 -4.13
N ALA A 112 6.71 9.29 -4.45
CA ALA A 112 6.04 10.53 -4.83
C ALA A 112 6.86 11.30 -5.88
N CYS A 113 6.22 12.23 -6.60
CA CYS A 113 6.89 13.12 -7.56
C CYS A 113 8.05 13.93 -6.92
N HIS A 114 9.10 14.20 -7.69
CA HIS A 114 10.25 14.99 -7.25
C HIS A 114 10.87 15.80 -8.40
N PRO A 115 11.32 17.06 -8.15
CA PRO A 115 11.05 17.88 -6.96
C PRO A 115 9.55 18.20 -6.78
N ALA A 116 9.21 18.92 -5.71
CA ALA A 116 7.84 19.39 -5.49
C ALA A 116 7.34 20.17 -6.73
N GLY A 117 6.13 19.87 -7.23
CA GLY A 117 5.58 20.48 -8.45
C GLY A 117 6.08 19.88 -9.76
N SER A 118 6.96 18.87 -9.74
CA SER A 118 7.54 18.27 -10.94
C SER A 118 7.38 16.76 -10.98
N ALA A 119 7.03 16.23 -12.15
CA ALA A 119 6.98 14.79 -12.41
C ALA A 119 8.29 14.22 -12.98
N LYS A 120 9.37 15.02 -13.04
CA LYS A 120 10.64 14.66 -13.68
C LYS A 120 11.33 13.46 -13.01
N TYR A 121 11.25 13.38 -11.69
CA TYR A 121 11.79 12.29 -10.89
C TYR A 121 10.76 11.76 -9.89
N ARG A 122 11.15 10.72 -9.15
CA ARG A 122 10.45 10.20 -7.99
C ARG A 122 11.37 10.25 -6.78
N TYR A 123 10.85 10.71 -5.64
CA TYR A 123 11.47 10.48 -4.34
C TYR A 123 10.91 9.17 -3.80
N VAL A 124 11.79 8.23 -3.51
CA VAL A 124 11.44 6.88 -3.10
C VAL A 124 12.01 6.62 -1.72
N VAL A 125 11.19 6.09 -0.82
CA VAL A 125 11.58 5.64 0.53
C VAL A 125 11.45 4.13 0.59
N PHE A 126 12.48 3.47 1.09
CA PHE A 126 12.54 2.03 1.30
C PHE A 126 12.48 1.74 2.80
N ALA A 127 11.55 0.87 3.22
CA ALA A 127 11.39 0.49 4.60
C ALA A 127 11.31 -1.03 4.75
N ALA A 128 12.12 -1.59 5.64
CA ALA A 128 12.14 -3.03 5.89
C ALA A 128 11.02 -3.41 6.86
N LYS A 129 10.41 -4.57 6.65
CA LYS A 129 9.43 -5.14 7.57
C LYS A 129 10.09 -5.42 8.93
N VAL A 130 9.36 -5.17 10.01
CA VAL A 130 9.73 -5.59 11.37
C VAL A 130 8.98 -6.88 11.65
N SER A 131 9.73 -7.95 11.94
CA SER A 131 9.22 -9.24 12.40
C SER A 131 8.54 -9.12 13.75
#